data_AF-A0A925KB94-F1
#
_entry.id   AF-A0A925KB94-F1
#
_cell.length_a   1.000
_cell.length_b   1.000
_cell.length_c   1.000
_cell.angle_alpha   90.00
_cell.angle_beta   90.00
_cell.angle_gamma   90.00
#
_symmetry.space_group_name_H-M   'P 1'
#
loop_
_entity.id
_entity.type
_entity.pdbx_description
1 polymer ?
#
loop_
_entity_poly.entity_id
_entity_poly.type
_entity_poly.pdbx_seq_one_letter_code
_entity_poly.pdbx_strand_id
1 'polypeptide(L)'
;MTADIQTPGHGDIDARVRAIAADLRRSLTPLVEALAGTPPRPVRLMRRTGLDKSLASRLVQAIRADGDPQFLHACPSPTGLRLLLESSVDQVAPALQQGAELAVDRFEDLVGALPGGRQTLDALLGDSTDDIRRKREHVARQASFKAVSFLFGHYCDVVATTLFIVPSATPGKADFLEVHRRVGLQRLVAGGPIALMSLHTVDPDAPPVMEACVTDLAGNATTRRPEDFLLAAASSQPLPALSTVGEGSILTFVLDPAPPSASGQHLSLGMRVLRASDMEPAGCYVVPRRYMLHTPCRTLVRDIYLAEGLWPDARLQVDFYMPGPTGSPGVELEPGRANHRKVQLSCDAQMLPTGPVASSLEGVPDHAQTMRDALRKAGLADQRFRGWRCEMVYPVPLIEMQIGFCFGIDR
;
A
#
# COMPACT_ATOMS: atom_id res chain seq x y z
N MET A 1 0.52 45.32 18.19
CA MET A 1 1.03 45.31 16.81
C MET A 1 1.47 43.89 16.49
N THR A 2 0.55 43.06 16.02
CA THR A 2 0.85 41.75 15.44
C THR A 2 1.28 42.00 14.00
N ALA A 3 2.57 41.81 13.71
CA ALA A 3 3.07 41.87 12.35
C ALA A 3 2.42 40.75 11.54
N ASP A 4 1.74 41.13 10.46
CA ASP A 4 1.06 40.22 9.54
C ASP A 4 2.13 39.46 8.74
N ILE A 5 2.46 38.23 9.18
CA ILE A 5 3.41 37.37 8.48
C ILE A 5 2.69 36.85 7.23
N GLN A 6 2.80 37.58 6.12
CA GLN A 6 2.38 37.07 4.82
C GLN A 6 3.18 35.82 4.50
N THR A 7 2.54 34.66 4.69
CA THR A 7 3.12 33.39 4.28
C THR A 7 3.10 33.37 2.75
N PRO A 8 4.23 33.18 2.05
CA PRO A 8 4.24 33.16 0.60
C PRO A 8 3.21 32.14 0.08
N GLY A 9 2.36 32.58 -0.85
CA GLY A 9 1.32 31.73 -1.40
C GLY A 9 1.92 30.51 -2.12
N HIS A 10 1.27 29.35 -2.02
CA HIS A 10 1.76 28.10 -2.65
C HIS A 10 2.11 28.27 -4.14
N GLY A 11 1.36 29.11 -4.87
CA GLY A 11 1.62 29.38 -6.29
C GLY A 11 2.97 30.04 -6.60
N ASP A 12 3.54 30.81 -5.67
CA ASP A 12 4.86 31.43 -5.84
C ASP A 12 5.99 30.39 -5.76
N ILE A 13 5.88 29.45 -4.81
CA ILE A 13 6.83 28.36 -4.65
C ILE A 13 6.84 27.48 -5.90
N ASP A 14 5.67 27.11 -6.43
CA ASP A 14 5.58 26.28 -7.64
C ASP A 14 6.19 26.95 -8.87
N ALA A 15 5.95 28.25 -9.04
CA ALA A 15 6.56 29.03 -10.11
C ALA A 15 8.08 29.08 -9.96
N ARG A 16 8.57 29.33 -8.74
CA ARG A 16 10.01 29.34 -8.42
C ARG A 16 10.68 27.99 -8.67
N VAL A 17 10.05 26.88 -8.25
CA VAL A 17 10.54 25.51 -8.49
C VAL A 17 10.67 25.23 -9.99
N ARG A 18 9.64 25.57 -10.78
CA ARG A 18 9.67 25.39 -12.25
C ARG A 18 10.77 26.24 -12.90
N ALA A 19 10.92 27.49 -12.50
CA ALA A 19 11.95 28.38 -13.04
C ALA A 19 13.37 27.84 -12.77
N ILE A 20 13.63 27.38 -11.55
CA ILE A 20 14.93 26.80 -11.17
C ILE A 20 15.17 25.46 -11.88
N ALA A 21 14.15 24.62 -12.03
CA ALA A 21 14.26 23.37 -12.79
C ALA A 21 14.68 23.63 -14.24
N ALA A 22 14.02 24.58 -14.92
CA ALA A 22 14.31 24.95 -16.30
C ALA A 22 15.70 25.57 -16.46
N ASP A 23 16.13 26.43 -15.52
CA ASP A 23 17.46 27.03 -15.50
C ASP A 23 18.55 25.97 -15.31
N LEU A 24 18.40 25.11 -14.30
CA LEU A 24 19.34 24.02 -14.01
C LEU A 24 19.46 23.05 -15.19
N ARG A 25 18.35 22.66 -15.81
CA ARG A 25 18.35 21.78 -16.98
C ARG A 25 19.07 22.39 -18.17
N ARG A 26 18.78 23.66 -18.47
CA ARG A 26 19.37 24.41 -19.58
C ARG A 26 20.88 24.58 -19.40
N SER A 27 21.36 24.80 -18.17
CA SER A 27 22.79 24.92 -17.89
C SER A 27 23.52 23.57 -17.88
N LEU A 28 22.93 22.52 -17.30
CA LEU A 28 23.61 21.22 -17.17
C LEU A 28 23.59 20.37 -18.44
N THR A 29 22.59 20.51 -19.31
CA THR A 29 22.48 19.67 -20.52
C THR A 29 23.68 19.84 -21.45
N PRO A 30 24.06 21.07 -21.89
CA PRO A 30 25.21 21.25 -22.78
C PRO A 30 26.53 20.82 -22.14
N LEU A 31 26.68 21.03 -20.82
CA LEU A 31 27.86 20.61 -20.07
C LEU A 31 28.03 19.09 -20.10
N VAL A 32 26.97 18.34 -19.81
CA VAL A 32 27.03 16.87 -19.82
C VAL A 32 27.14 16.32 -21.24
N GLU A 33 26.53 16.96 -22.25
CA GLU A 33 26.72 16.57 -23.65
C GLU A 33 28.17 16.79 -24.12
N ALA A 34 28.81 17.89 -23.72
CA ALA A 34 30.22 18.14 -24.01
C ALA A 34 31.14 17.06 -23.41
N LEU A 35 30.77 16.53 -22.24
CA LEU A 35 31.54 15.49 -21.54
C LEU A 35 31.23 14.07 -22.05
N ALA A 36 29.96 13.75 -22.31
CA ALA A 36 29.47 12.39 -22.55
C ALA A 36 29.05 12.11 -24.01
N GLY A 37 29.06 13.14 -24.86
CA GLY A 37 28.60 13.13 -26.25
C GLY A 37 27.07 13.30 -26.38
N THR A 38 26.60 13.32 -27.63
CA THR A 38 25.17 13.42 -27.97
C THR A 38 24.74 12.16 -28.74
N PRO A 39 23.85 11.31 -28.20
CA PRO A 39 23.24 11.39 -26.88
C PRO A 39 24.23 11.03 -25.75
N PRO A 40 24.07 11.60 -24.55
CA PRO A 40 25.00 11.36 -23.43
C PRO A 40 24.93 9.90 -22.97
N ARG A 41 26.08 9.32 -22.64
CA ARG A 41 26.20 7.94 -22.13
C ARG A 41 26.92 7.91 -20.77
N PRO A 42 26.42 7.17 -19.76
CA PRO A 42 27.02 7.18 -18.42
C PRO A 42 28.50 6.76 -18.41
N VAL A 43 28.87 5.72 -19.17
CA VAL A 43 30.25 5.24 -19.25
C VAL A 43 31.22 6.29 -19.80
N ARG A 44 30.78 7.13 -20.76
CA ARG A 44 31.61 8.21 -21.30
C ARG A 44 31.80 9.32 -20.28
N LEU A 45 30.72 9.68 -19.58
CA LEU A 45 30.78 10.65 -18.49
C LEU A 45 31.77 10.17 -17.42
N MET A 46 31.61 8.95 -16.90
CA MET A 46 32.52 8.36 -15.90
C MET A 46 33.98 8.38 -16.33
N ARG A 47 34.30 7.94 -17.56
CA ARG A 47 35.69 7.89 -18.04
C ARG A 47 36.32 9.27 -18.15
N ARG A 48 35.51 10.28 -18.46
CA ARG A 48 35.98 11.63 -18.68
C ARG A 48 36.14 12.39 -17.37
N THR A 49 35.22 12.22 -16.42
CA THR A 49 35.18 12.98 -15.17
C THR A 49 35.69 12.21 -13.95
N GLY A 50 35.85 10.89 -14.02
CA GLY A 50 36.18 10.07 -12.86
C GLY A 50 35.02 9.87 -11.87
N LEU A 51 33.80 10.34 -12.20
CA LEU A 51 32.63 10.12 -11.36
C LEU A 51 32.28 8.63 -11.23
N ASP A 52 31.68 8.28 -10.10
CA ASP A 52 31.16 6.93 -9.89
C ASP A 52 29.98 6.61 -10.84
N LYS A 53 29.73 5.31 -11.01
CA LYS A 53 28.68 4.80 -11.92
C LYS A 53 27.28 5.30 -11.56
N SER A 54 26.96 5.40 -10.27
CA SER A 54 25.64 5.81 -9.79
C SER A 54 25.37 7.28 -10.10
N LEU A 55 26.32 8.17 -9.79
CA LEU A 55 26.18 9.60 -10.07
C LEU A 55 26.12 9.88 -11.57
N ALA A 56 27.02 9.29 -12.36
CA ALA A 56 27.02 9.46 -13.82
C ALA A 56 25.73 8.94 -14.47
N SER A 57 25.19 7.81 -14.00
CA SER A 57 23.92 7.27 -14.49
C SER A 57 22.75 8.20 -14.17
N ARG A 58 22.69 8.77 -12.95
CA ARG A 58 21.63 9.70 -12.54
C ARG A 58 21.65 10.99 -13.34
N LEU A 59 22.82 11.57 -13.59
CA LEU A 59 22.96 12.78 -14.42
C LEU A 59 22.44 12.57 -15.84
N VAL A 60 22.85 11.48 -16.49
CA VAL A 60 22.39 11.15 -17.85
C VAL A 60 20.89 10.86 -17.87
N GLN A 61 20.36 10.19 -16.85
CA GLN A 61 18.92 9.96 -16.73
C GLN A 61 18.14 11.27 -16.55
N ALA A 62 18.64 12.20 -15.73
CA ALA A 62 17.98 13.47 -15.49
C ALA A 62 17.85 14.29 -16.78
N ILE A 63 18.93 14.43 -17.55
CA ILE A 63 18.93 15.20 -18.81
C ILE A 63 17.96 14.62 -19.85
N ARG A 64 17.79 13.30 -19.85
CA ARG A 64 16.87 12.58 -20.74
C ARG A 64 15.41 12.60 -20.29
N ALA A 65 15.08 13.22 -19.16
CA ALA A 65 13.71 13.31 -18.69
C ALA A 65 12.84 14.14 -19.66
N ASP A 66 11.54 13.85 -19.77
CA ASP A 66 10.67 14.50 -20.76
C ASP A 66 10.25 15.93 -20.38
N GLY A 67 10.49 16.35 -19.13
CA GLY A 67 10.15 17.68 -18.64
C GLY A 67 10.96 18.14 -17.43
N ASP A 68 10.87 19.43 -17.09
CA ASP A 68 11.63 20.04 -16.01
C ASP A 68 11.32 19.46 -14.61
N PRO A 69 10.05 19.12 -14.27
CA PRO A 69 9.76 18.45 -12.99
C PRO A 69 10.44 17.07 -12.87
N GLN A 70 10.43 16.29 -13.95
CA GLN A 70 11.05 14.98 -14.03
C GLN A 70 12.58 15.08 -14.00
N PHE A 71 13.15 16.07 -14.71
CA PHE A 71 14.56 16.42 -14.65
C PHE A 71 14.96 16.72 -13.20
N LEU A 72 14.26 17.64 -12.54
CA LEU A 72 14.61 18.08 -11.19
C LEU A 72 14.49 16.94 -10.18
N HIS A 73 13.49 16.05 -10.33
CA HIS A 73 13.34 14.85 -9.50
C HIS A 73 14.50 13.85 -9.68
N ALA A 74 14.94 13.61 -10.91
CA ALA A 74 16.05 12.70 -11.20
C ALA A 74 17.43 13.33 -10.95
N CYS A 75 17.50 14.67 -10.92
CA CYS A 75 18.72 15.43 -10.72
C CYS A 75 19.39 15.09 -9.37
N PRO A 76 20.70 14.85 -9.33
CA PRO A 76 21.46 14.70 -8.09
C PRO A 76 21.32 15.90 -7.14
N SER A 77 21.71 15.70 -5.88
CA SER A 77 21.82 16.79 -4.90
C SER A 77 22.87 17.83 -5.32
N PRO A 78 22.82 19.07 -4.81
CA PRO A 78 23.82 20.10 -5.08
C PRO A 78 25.25 19.61 -4.87
N THR A 79 25.52 18.85 -3.79
CA THR A 79 26.83 18.22 -3.55
C THR A 79 27.29 17.32 -4.70
N GLY A 80 26.39 16.48 -5.23
CA GLY A 80 26.72 15.61 -6.37
C GLY A 80 26.95 16.38 -7.67
N LEU A 81 26.27 17.52 -7.85
CA LEU A 81 26.49 18.42 -8.98
C LEU A 81 27.84 19.15 -8.87
N ARG A 82 28.25 19.55 -7.66
CA ARG A 82 29.58 20.16 -7.44
C ARG A 82 30.72 19.19 -7.75
N LEU A 83 30.59 17.91 -7.40
CA LEU A 83 31.58 16.90 -7.80
C LEU A 83 31.72 16.80 -9.33
N LEU A 84 30.62 16.90 -10.08
CA LEU A 84 30.67 16.97 -11.55
C LEU A 84 31.44 18.22 -11.99
N LEU A 85 31.08 19.40 -11.47
CA LEU A 85 31.68 20.69 -11.85
C LEU A 85 33.18 20.74 -11.54
N GLU A 86 33.59 20.30 -10.36
CA GLU A 86 35.00 20.21 -9.95
C GLU A 86 35.80 19.30 -10.90
N SER A 87 35.21 18.16 -11.29
CA SER A 87 35.85 17.21 -12.20
C SER A 87 35.84 17.65 -13.68
N SER A 88 35.06 18.67 -14.05
CA SER A 88 34.91 19.12 -15.44
C SER A 88 35.68 20.39 -15.80
N VAL A 89 36.29 21.09 -14.83
CA VAL A 89 36.88 22.44 -15.00
C VAL A 89 37.75 22.56 -16.27
N ASP A 90 38.70 21.63 -16.47
CA ASP A 90 39.64 21.69 -17.60
C ASP A 90 39.10 21.05 -18.90
N GLN A 91 37.85 20.57 -18.88
CA GLN A 91 37.30 19.71 -19.93
C GLN A 91 36.13 20.33 -20.69
N VAL A 92 35.60 21.46 -20.21
CA VAL A 92 34.47 22.19 -20.79
C VAL A 92 34.81 23.66 -20.94
N ALA A 93 34.04 24.38 -21.78
CA ALA A 93 34.23 25.81 -21.95
C ALA A 93 33.92 26.56 -20.63
N PRO A 94 34.71 27.59 -20.24
CA PRO A 94 34.51 28.33 -18.99
C PRO A 94 33.09 28.90 -18.82
N ALA A 95 32.45 29.33 -19.92
CA ALA A 95 31.09 29.85 -19.89
C ALA A 95 30.05 28.78 -19.50
N LEU A 96 30.23 27.52 -19.94
CA LEU A 96 29.34 26.41 -19.55
C LEU A 96 29.50 26.07 -18.07
N GLN A 97 30.76 26.04 -17.60
CA GLN A 97 31.10 25.81 -16.21
C GLN A 97 30.44 26.86 -15.29
N GLN A 98 30.66 28.16 -15.58
CA GLN A 98 30.11 29.26 -14.79
C GLN A 98 28.57 29.29 -14.78
N GLY A 99 27.95 29.04 -15.94
CA GLY A 99 26.48 28.97 -16.04
C GLY A 99 25.88 27.83 -15.23
N ALA A 100 26.58 26.69 -15.16
CA ALA A 100 26.16 25.55 -14.37
C ALA A 100 26.38 25.77 -12.86
N GLU A 101 27.51 26.36 -12.45
CA GLU A 101 27.76 26.74 -11.05
C GLU A 101 26.65 27.63 -10.49
N LEU A 102 26.31 28.71 -11.20
CA LEU A 102 25.24 29.62 -10.78
C LEU A 102 23.88 28.92 -10.66
N ALA A 103 23.57 28.01 -11.57
CA ALA A 103 22.32 27.25 -11.52
C ALA A 103 22.30 26.24 -10.36
N VAL A 104 23.43 25.63 -10.03
CA VAL A 104 23.58 24.73 -8.88
C VAL A 104 23.42 25.49 -7.57
N ASP A 105 23.99 26.70 -7.45
CA ASP A 105 23.85 27.52 -6.25
C ASP A 105 22.38 27.93 -6.02
N ARG A 106 21.68 28.38 -7.07
CA ARG A 106 20.23 28.67 -6.99
C ARG A 106 19.41 27.46 -6.59
N PHE A 107 19.79 26.28 -7.08
CA PHE A 107 19.14 25.03 -6.71
C PHE A 107 19.42 24.65 -5.24
N GLU A 108 20.65 24.86 -4.76
CA GLU A 108 20.95 24.68 -3.33
C GLU A 108 20.17 25.67 -2.46
N ASP A 109 20.09 26.94 -2.84
CA ASP A 109 19.31 27.96 -2.12
C ASP A 109 17.83 27.56 -2.02
N LEU A 110 17.25 27.03 -3.12
CA LEU A 110 15.89 26.51 -3.10
C LEU A 110 15.75 25.35 -2.11
N VAL A 111 16.66 24.38 -2.13
CA VAL A 111 16.64 23.24 -1.22
C VAL A 111 16.81 23.69 0.23
N GLY A 112 17.73 24.62 0.50
CA GLY A 112 17.97 25.17 1.83
C GLY A 112 16.79 25.98 2.39
N ALA A 113 16.00 26.61 1.53
CA ALA A 113 14.81 27.37 1.92
C ALA A 113 13.59 26.49 2.25
N LEU A 114 13.59 25.20 1.86
CA LEU A 114 12.46 24.30 2.09
C LEU A 114 12.59 23.58 3.45
N PRO A 115 11.54 23.54 4.28
CA PRO A 115 11.58 22.77 5.52
C PRO A 115 11.73 21.29 5.18
N GLY A 116 12.71 20.57 5.76
CA GLY A 116 13.02 19.19 5.37
C GLY A 116 13.81 19.04 4.06
N GLY A 117 14.21 20.17 3.46
CA GLY A 117 15.10 20.25 2.32
C GLY A 117 14.60 19.52 1.09
N ARG A 118 15.43 18.63 0.56
CA ARG A 118 15.15 17.91 -0.70
C ARG A 118 13.88 17.06 -0.63
N GLN A 119 13.54 16.51 0.54
CA GLN A 119 12.34 15.68 0.70
C GLN A 119 11.06 16.46 0.41
N THR A 120 11.00 17.72 0.83
CA THR A 120 9.86 18.61 0.58
C THR A 120 9.80 19.05 -0.88
N LEU A 121 10.94 19.35 -1.50
CA LEU A 121 10.98 19.59 -2.94
C LEU A 121 10.43 18.39 -3.71
N ASP A 122 10.85 17.19 -3.31
CA ASP A 122 10.33 15.97 -3.90
C ASP A 122 8.82 15.84 -3.64
N ALA A 123 8.30 16.12 -2.45
CA ALA A 123 6.86 16.10 -2.19
C ALA A 123 6.08 17.06 -3.12
N LEU A 124 6.55 18.30 -3.29
CA LEU A 124 5.92 19.31 -4.15
C LEU A 124 5.89 18.87 -5.63
N LEU A 125 6.99 18.31 -6.13
CA LEU A 125 7.08 17.78 -7.49
C LEU A 125 6.16 16.56 -7.72
N GLY A 126 5.73 15.89 -6.65
CA GLY A 126 4.87 14.70 -6.73
C GLY A 126 3.47 15.00 -7.23
N ASP A 127 3.02 16.25 -7.07
CA ASP A 127 1.71 16.70 -7.56
C ASP A 127 1.68 16.89 -9.08
N SER A 128 2.85 16.91 -9.73
CA SER A 128 2.96 17.25 -11.15
C SER A 128 2.72 16.10 -12.12
N THR A 129 2.97 14.83 -11.71
CA THR A 129 2.77 13.64 -12.56
C THR A 129 2.52 12.37 -11.74
N ASP A 130 1.59 11.54 -12.20
CA ASP A 130 1.23 10.27 -11.54
C ASP A 130 2.39 9.28 -11.46
N ASP A 131 3.23 9.20 -12.49
CA ASP A 131 4.35 8.25 -12.54
C ASP A 131 5.43 8.56 -11.51
N ILE A 132 5.82 9.83 -11.36
CA ILE A 132 6.78 10.25 -10.32
C ILE A 132 6.20 9.93 -8.94
N ARG A 133 4.93 10.26 -8.72
CA ARG A 133 4.24 9.99 -7.45
C ARG A 133 4.27 8.51 -7.11
N ARG A 134 3.85 7.64 -8.04
CA ARG A 134 3.85 6.17 -7.86
C ARG A 134 5.25 5.62 -7.58
N LYS A 135 6.27 6.09 -8.30
CA LYS A 135 7.66 5.66 -8.08
C LYS A 135 8.18 6.07 -6.70
N ARG A 136 7.94 7.31 -6.27
CA ARG A 136 8.31 7.79 -4.93
C ARG A 136 7.59 7.04 -3.84
N GLU A 137 6.28 6.88 -4.00
CA GLU A 137 5.46 6.11 -3.07
C GLU A 137 6.00 4.68 -2.95
N HIS A 138 6.34 4.02 -4.05
CA HIS A 138 6.94 2.68 -4.03
C HIS A 138 8.25 2.63 -3.24
N VAL A 139 9.16 3.58 -3.44
CA VAL A 139 10.44 3.64 -2.69
C VAL A 139 10.19 3.88 -1.20
N ALA A 140 9.29 4.80 -0.84
CA ALA A 140 8.94 5.10 0.55
C ALA A 140 8.29 3.89 1.23
N ARG A 141 7.34 3.23 0.55
CA ARG A 141 6.69 1.99 0.97
C ARG A 141 7.70 0.86 1.19
N GLN A 142 8.63 0.65 0.27
CA GLN A 142 9.69 -0.35 0.41
C GLN A 142 10.60 -0.07 1.61
N ALA A 143 10.95 1.21 1.84
CA ALA A 143 11.73 1.61 3.02
C ALA A 143 10.96 1.36 4.31
N SER A 144 9.66 1.71 4.34
CA SER A 144 8.76 1.42 5.46
C SER A 144 8.66 -0.08 5.74
N PHE A 145 8.47 -0.91 4.70
CA PHE A 145 8.46 -2.37 4.82
C PHE A 145 9.74 -2.89 5.51
N LYS A 146 10.92 -2.43 5.08
CA LYS A 146 12.20 -2.85 5.70
C LYS A 146 12.28 -2.43 7.17
N ALA A 147 11.93 -1.18 7.46
CA ALA A 147 11.98 -0.64 8.83
C ALA A 147 11.01 -1.36 9.76
N VAL A 148 9.75 -1.53 9.35
CA VAL A 148 8.73 -2.19 10.17
C VAL A 148 9.02 -3.69 10.31
N SER A 149 9.49 -4.37 9.25
CA SER A 149 9.89 -5.78 9.34
C SER A 149 10.99 -5.98 10.38
N PHE A 150 11.99 -5.09 10.40
CA PHE A 150 13.06 -5.11 11.40
C PHE A 150 12.52 -4.89 12.82
N LEU A 151 11.66 -3.89 13.01
CA LEU A 151 11.06 -3.57 14.31
C LEU A 151 10.15 -4.68 14.84
N PHE A 152 9.34 -5.28 13.97
CA PHE A 152 8.39 -6.33 14.35
C PHE A 152 9.06 -7.70 14.45
N GLY A 153 10.28 -7.84 13.95
CA GLY A 153 11.02 -9.10 13.98
C GLY A 153 10.44 -10.20 13.09
N HIS A 154 9.53 -9.85 12.17
CA HIS A 154 8.92 -10.79 11.22
C HIS A 154 8.38 -10.05 9.98
N TYR A 155 8.15 -10.79 8.90
CA TYR A 155 7.53 -10.29 7.68
C TYR A 155 6.86 -11.42 6.90
N CYS A 156 6.06 -11.08 5.89
CA CYS A 156 5.40 -12.03 5.00
C CYS A 156 5.74 -11.71 3.54
N ASP A 157 5.80 -12.71 2.65
CA ASP A 157 5.89 -12.43 1.22
C ASP A 157 4.56 -11.87 0.71
N VAL A 158 3.48 -12.62 0.89
CA VAL A 158 2.13 -12.19 0.49
C VAL A 158 1.15 -12.30 1.66
N VAL A 159 0.41 -11.21 1.89
CA VAL A 159 -0.82 -11.24 2.69
C VAL A 159 -1.99 -11.14 1.71
N ALA A 160 -2.79 -12.19 1.62
CA ALA A 160 -3.98 -12.22 0.77
C ALA A 160 -5.23 -12.33 1.64
N THR A 161 -6.21 -11.46 1.40
CA THR A 161 -7.53 -11.56 2.03
C THR A 161 -8.59 -11.66 0.95
N THR A 162 -9.50 -12.61 1.10
CA THR A 162 -10.62 -12.78 0.18
C THR A 162 -11.91 -12.62 0.95
N LEU A 163 -12.78 -11.71 0.50
CA LEU A 163 -14.09 -11.46 1.08
C LEU A 163 -15.18 -11.83 0.08
N PHE A 164 -16.06 -12.75 0.44
CA PHE A 164 -17.30 -13.03 -0.28
C PHE A 164 -18.46 -12.39 0.47
N ILE A 165 -19.31 -11.67 -0.25
CA ILE A 165 -20.53 -11.07 0.29
C ILE A 165 -21.71 -11.74 -0.40
N VAL A 166 -22.57 -12.37 0.40
CA VAL A 166 -23.71 -13.15 -0.07
C VAL A 166 -24.98 -12.75 0.68
N PRO A 167 -26.17 -12.91 0.09
CA PRO A 167 -27.42 -12.79 0.83
C PRO A 167 -27.43 -13.73 2.05
N SER A 168 -27.87 -13.21 3.19
CA SER A 168 -28.03 -14.00 4.42
C SER A 168 -29.31 -14.82 4.37
N ALA A 169 -29.37 -15.89 5.16
CA ALA A 169 -30.63 -16.56 5.47
C ALA A 169 -31.58 -15.65 6.29
N THR A 170 -31.04 -14.62 6.95
CA THR A 170 -31.85 -13.59 7.62
C THR A 170 -32.35 -12.56 6.59
N PRO A 171 -33.67 -12.34 6.45
CA PRO A 171 -34.22 -11.40 5.48
C PRO A 171 -33.60 -9.99 5.59
N GLY A 172 -33.24 -9.42 4.44
CA GLY A 172 -32.68 -8.06 4.35
C GLY A 172 -31.22 -7.93 4.79
N LYS A 173 -30.55 -9.02 5.18
CA LYS A 173 -29.15 -9.02 5.62
C LYS A 173 -28.22 -9.71 4.62
N ALA A 174 -26.94 -9.38 4.65
CA ALA A 174 -25.87 -10.06 3.96
C ALA A 174 -24.92 -10.74 4.95
N ASP A 175 -24.40 -11.91 4.57
CA ASP A 175 -23.33 -12.62 5.28
C ASP A 175 -22.00 -12.37 4.58
N PHE A 176 -20.92 -12.36 5.36
CA PHE A 176 -19.56 -12.34 4.84
C PHE A 176 -18.88 -13.69 5.05
N LEU A 177 -18.10 -14.11 4.08
CA LEU A 177 -17.14 -15.21 4.18
C LEU A 177 -15.76 -14.64 3.92
N GLU A 178 -14.87 -14.76 4.89
CA GLU A 178 -13.51 -14.24 4.82
C GLU A 178 -12.49 -15.36 4.84
N VAL A 179 -11.52 -15.31 3.92
CA VAL A 179 -10.33 -16.15 3.95
C VAL A 179 -9.09 -15.28 4.01
N HIS A 180 -8.29 -15.47 5.06
CA HIS A 180 -7.05 -14.74 5.34
C HIS A 180 -5.87 -15.68 5.12
N ARG A 181 -4.94 -15.29 4.25
CA ARG A 181 -3.75 -16.08 3.92
C ARG A 181 -2.49 -15.27 4.15
N ARG A 182 -1.54 -15.85 4.87
CA ARG A 182 -0.17 -15.36 5.04
C ARG A 182 0.77 -16.36 4.40
N VAL A 183 1.46 -15.94 3.34
CA VAL A 183 2.33 -16.78 2.54
C VAL A 183 3.77 -16.30 2.70
N GLY A 184 4.68 -17.21 3.03
CA GLY A 184 6.08 -16.87 3.26
C GLY A 184 6.29 -16.06 4.54
N LEU A 185 5.50 -16.34 5.58
CA LEU A 185 5.66 -15.72 6.90
C LEU A 185 7.00 -16.16 7.51
N GLN A 186 7.89 -15.22 7.76
CA GLN A 186 9.23 -15.45 8.28
C GLN A 186 9.48 -14.64 9.54
N ARG A 187 10.12 -15.28 10.53
CA ARG A 187 10.67 -14.61 11.72
C ARG A 187 12.11 -14.20 11.42
N LEU A 188 12.45 -12.94 11.68
CA LEU A 188 13.82 -12.41 11.59
C LEU A 188 14.59 -12.61 12.90
N VAL A 189 13.87 -12.64 14.02
CA VAL A 189 14.41 -12.89 15.35
C VAL A 189 13.57 -13.94 16.04
N ALA A 190 14.17 -14.71 16.96
CA ALA A 190 13.38 -15.48 17.93
C ALA A 190 12.55 -14.45 18.72
N GLY A 191 11.24 -14.52 18.57
CA GLY A 191 10.36 -13.43 18.98
C GLY A 191 9.04 -13.91 19.56
N GLY A 192 8.30 -12.96 20.10
CA GLY A 192 6.98 -13.18 20.71
C GLY A 192 5.92 -13.70 19.74
N PRO A 193 4.70 -13.91 20.26
CA PRO A 193 3.57 -14.35 19.45
C PRO A 193 3.28 -13.37 18.31
N ILE A 194 2.84 -13.88 17.16
CA ILE A 194 2.43 -13.06 16.00
C ILE A 194 0.91 -13.12 15.89
N ALA A 195 0.23 -11.98 16.02
CA ALA A 195 -1.21 -11.91 15.84
C ALA A 195 -1.61 -12.21 14.39
N LEU A 196 -2.53 -13.17 14.22
CA LEU A 196 -3.00 -13.62 12.91
C LEU A 196 -4.39 -13.09 12.59
N MET A 197 -5.32 -13.17 13.52
CA MET A 197 -6.72 -12.79 13.30
C MET A 197 -7.36 -12.47 14.64
N SER A 198 -8.14 -11.39 14.69
CA SER A 198 -8.90 -11.00 15.86
C SER A 198 -10.39 -11.09 15.56
N LEU A 199 -11.14 -11.68 16.48
CA LEU A 199 -12.57 -11.91 16.40
C LEU A 199 -13.24 -11.13 17.53
N HIS A 200 -14.35 -10.47 17.22
CA HIS A 200 -15.25 -9.99 18.26
C HIS A 200 -16.07 -11.17 18.78
N THR A 201 -15.93 -11.48 20.07
CA THR A 201 -16.73 -12.49 20.73
C THR A 201 -17.99 -11.84 21.27
N VAL A 202 -19.14 -12.40 20.89
CA VAL A 202 -20.40 -12.09 21.57
C VAL A 202 -20.29 -12.61 23.00
N ASP A 203 -20.68 -11.79 23.97
CA ASP A 203 -20.82 -12.21 25.36
C ASP A 203 -21.81 -13.38 25.40
N PRO A 204 -21.40 -14.58 25.88
CA PRO A 204 -22.28 -15.74 25.91
C PRO A 204 -23.54 -15.54 26.77
N ASP A 205 -23.51 -14.61 27.72
CA ASP A 205 -24.64 -14.31 28.61
C ASP A 205 -25.53 -13.19 28.04
N ALA A 206 -25.09 -12.49 26.99
CA ALA A 206 -25.93 -11.51 26.31
C ALA A 206 -27.10 -12.23 25.59
N PRO A 207 -28.32 -11.66 25.65
CA PRO A 207 -29.45 -12.22 24.91
C PRO A 207 -29.10 -12.29 23.42
N PRO A 208 -29.63 -13.28 22.67
CA PRO A 208 -29.37 -13.40 21.24
C PRO A 208 -29.93 -12.16 20.53
N VAL A 209 -29.07 -11.18 20.30
CA VAL A 209 -29.41 -9.98 19.54
C VAL A 209 -29.29 -10.33 18.06
N MET A 210 -30.05 -9.66 17.21
CA MET A 210 -29.96 -9.72 15.73
C MET A 210 -28.62 -9.17 15.17
N GLU A 211 -27.58 -9.14 15.99
CA GLU A 211 -26.26 -8.60 15.70
C GLU A 211 -25.41 -9.54 14.84
N ALA A 212 -24.35 -8.98 14.27
CA ALA A 212 -23.38 -9.71 13.49
C ALA A 212 -22.68 -10.77 14.36
N CYS A 213 -22.48 -11.98 13.82
CA CYS A 213 -21.91 -13.09 14.58
C CYS A 213 -20.80 -13.79 13.78
N VAL A 214 -19.63 -13.93 14.39
CA VAL A 214 -18.50 -14.66 13.80
C VAL A 214 -18.66 -16.16 14.04
N THR A 215 -18.47 -16.95 13.00
CA THR A 215 -18.53 -18.42 13.02
C THR A 215 -17.37 -19.00 12.23
N ASP A 216 -17.06 -20.28 12.42
CA ASP A 216 -16.20 -21.01 11.49
C ASP A 216 -16.87 -21.14 10.10
N LEU A 217 -16.18 -21.77 9.14
CA LEU A 217 -16.76 -21.94 7.80
C LEU A 217 -18.02 -22.82 7.76
N ALA A 218 -18.19 -23.73 8.72
CA ALA A 218 -19.35 -24.59 8.84
C ALA A 218 -20.54 -23.91 9.54
N GLY A 219 -20.37 -22.67 10.03
CA GLY A 219 -21.40 -21.91 10.72
C GLY A 219 -21.45 -22.15 12.23
N ASN A 220 -20.44 -22.77 12.84
CA ASN A 220 -20.38 -22.96 14.27
C ASN A 220 -19.99 -21.65 15.00
N ALA A 221 -20.95 -21.04 15.66
CA ALA A 221 -20.76 -19.80 16.42
C ALA A 221 -20.14 -19.99 17.81
N THR A 222 -20.05 -21.22 18.32
CA THR A 222 -19.59 -21.48 19.70
C THR A 222 -18.09 -21.77 19.78
N THR A 223 -17.46 -22.15 18.67
CA THR A 223 -16.02 -22.43 18.70
C THR A 223 -15.19 -21.18 18.95
N ARG A 224 -14.13 -21.36 19.75
CA ARG A 224 -13.09 -20.37 20.01
C ARG A 224 -11.70 -20.93 19.71
N ARG A 225 -11.63 -22.11 19.08
CA ARG A 225 -10.38 -22.85 18.84
C ARG A 225 -9.78 -22.44 17.49
N PRO A 226 -8.49 -22.07 17.41
CA PRO A 226 -7.86 -21.66 16.15
C PRO A 226 -7.97 -22.71 15.03
N GLU A 227 -7.97 -23.99 15.39
CA GLU A 227 -7.98 -25.13 14.47
C GLU A 227 -9.27 -25.19 13.66
N ASP A 228 -10.40 -24.77 14.25
CA ASP A 228 -11.71 -24.77 13.59
C ASP A 228 -11.79 -23.70 12.48
N PHE A 229 -10.93 -22.68 12.54
CA PHE A 229 -10.80 -21.64 11.52
C PHE A 229 -9.68 -21.96 10.52
N LEU A 230 -8.85 -22.96 10.78
CA LEU A 230 -7.68 -23.24 9.94
C LEU A 230 -8.05 -24.01 8.68
N LEU A 231 -7.56 -23.53 7.54
CA LEU A 231 -7.58 -24.25 6.28
C LEU A 231 -6.30 -25.08 6.18
N ALA A 232 -6.28 -26.22 6.88
CA ALA A 232 -5.08 -27.04 7.06
C ALA A 232 -4.43 -27.47 5.74
N ALA A 233 -5.21 -27.80 4.71
CA ALA A 233 -4.71 -28.20 3.39
C ALA A 233 -4.00 -27.05 2.63
N ALA A 234 -4.27 -25.81 3.01
CA ALA A 234 -3.71 -24.59 2.44
C ALA A 234 -2.68 -23.92 3.36
N SER A 235 -2.19 -24.66 4.36
CA SER A 235 -1.23 -24.22 5.37
C SER A 235 0.00 -25.14 5.39
N SER A 236 1.13 -24.65 5.91
CA SER A 236 2.38 -25.40 6.03
C SER A 236 2.21 -26.69 6.83
N GLN A 237 3.00 -27.71 6.48
CA GLN A 237 3.08 -28.96 7.22
C GLN A 237 4.50 -29.16 7.80
N PRO A 238 4.66 -29.51 9.09
CA PRO A 238 3.58 -29.63 10.09
C PRO A 238 2.88 -28.30 10.35
N LEU A 239 1.60 -28.37 10.75
CA LEU A 239 0.84 -27.18 11.14
C LEU A 239 1.55 -26.48 12.30
N PRO A 240 1.74 -25.15 12.24
CA PRO A 240 2.36 -24.44 13.34
C PRO A 240 1.42 -24.37 14.55
N ALA A 241 2.00 -24.33 15.75
CA ALA A 241 1.24 -24.18 16.99
C ALA A 241 0.57 -22.80 17.06
N LEU A 242 -0.72 -22.79 17.37
CA LEU A 242 -1.52 -21.59 17.53
C LEU A 242 -2.09 -21.57 18.95
N SER A 243 -2.18 -20.37 19.50
CA SER A 243 -2.88 -20.12 20.76
C SER A 243 -3.86 -18.96 20.63
N THR A 244 -4.64 -18.74 21.68
CA THR A 244 -5.63 -17.67 21.73
C THR A 244 -5.31 -16.70 22.87
N VAL A 245 -5.40 -15.41 22.59
CA VAL A 245 -5.27 -14.34 23.58
C VAL A 245 -6.60 -13.58 23.64
N GLY A 246 -7.21 -13.53 24.82
CA GLY A 246 -8.46 -12.79 25.05
C GLY A 246 -8.21 -11.43 25.69
N GLU A 247 -8.82 -10.38 25.14
CA GLU A 247 -8.77 -9.01 25.63
C GLU A 247 -10.18 -8.40 25.58
N GLY A 248 -10.91 -8.47 26.70
CA GLY A 248 -12.31 -8.05 26.76
C GLY A 248 -13.19 -8.89 25.81
N SER A 249 -13.88 -8.23 24.88
CA SER A 249 -14.70 -8.87 23.85
C SER A 249 -13.93 -9.26 22.58
N ILE A 250 -12.60 -9.21 22.61
CA ILE A 250 -11.75 -9.55 21.47
C ILE A 250 -10.99 -10.84 21.77
N LEU A 251 -11.11 -11.82 20.89
CA LEU A 251 -10.28 -13.02 20.88
C LEU A 251 -9.31 -12.96 19.71
N THR A 252 -8.01 -13.02 19.99
CA THR A 252 -6.97 -13.00 18.97
C THR A 252 -6.30 -14.35 18.84
N PHE A 253 -6.24 -14.89 17.63
CA PHE A 253 -5.44 -16.04 17.29
C PHE A 253 -4.01 -15.60 17.06
N VAL A 254 -3.07 -16.23 17.75
CA VAL A 254 -1.66 -15.92 17.67
C VAL A 254 -0.87 -17.15 17.24
N LEU A 255 0.14 -16.92 16.40
CA LEU A 255 1.16 -17.91 16.09
C LEU A 255 2.17 -17.94 17.23
N ASP A 256 2.35 -19.10 17.83
CA ASP A 256 3.21 -19.27 18.99
C ASP A 256 4.68 -18.91 18.68
N PRO A 257 5.45 -18.47 19.70
CA PRO A 257 6.88 -18.24 19.57
C PRO A 257 7.59 -19.46 18.97
N ALA A 258 8.44 -19.20 17.97
CA ALA A 258 9.24 -20.23 17.31
C ALA A 258 10.59 -19.62 16.88
N PRO A 259 11.66 -20.43 16.73
CA PRO A 259 12.91 -19.94 16.15
C PRO A 259 12.70 -19.51 14.68
N PRO A 260 13.56 -18.63 14.15
CA PRO A 260 13.62 -18.35 12.71
C PRO A 260 13.72 -19.65 11.90
N SER A 261 12.87 -19.78 10.88
CA SER A 261 12.91 -20.88 9.92
C SER A 261 13.45 -20.38 8.59
N ALA A 262 14.29 -21.17 7.94
CA ALA A 262 14.77 -20.88 6.59
C ALA A 262 13.63 -20.95 5.54
N SER A 263 12.63 -21.80 5.79
CA SER A 263 11.41 -21.87 4.97
C SER A 263 10.33 -21.00 5.61
N GLY A 264 9.82 -20.02 4.85
CA GLY A 264 8.65 -19.24 5.26
C GLY A 264 7.43 -20.14 5.49
N GLN A 265 6.58 -19.77 6.44
CA GLN A 265 5.35 -20.48 6.76
C GLN A 265 4.18 -19.98 5.92
N HIS A 266 3.22 -20.87 5.67
CA HIS A 266 1.96 -20.58 5.02
C HIS A 266 0.84 -20.84 6.02
N LEU A 267 -0.03 -19.86 6.23
CA LEU A 267 -1.15 -19.95 7.16
C LEU A 267 -2.40 -19.42 6.47
N SER A 268 -3.42 -20.26 6.37
CA SER A 268 -4.71 -19.90 5.78
C SER A 268 -5.82 -20.11 6.81
N LEU A 269 -6.56 -19.05 7.13
CA LEU A 269 -7.68 -19.04 8.07
C LEU A 269 -8.96 -18.66 7.33
N GLY A 270 -10.09 -19.28 7.66
CA GLY A 270 -11.40 -19.01 7.09
C GLY A 270 -12.45 -18.79 8.18
N MET A 271 -13.30 -17.78 8.02
CA MET A 271 -14.41 -17.50 8.92
C MET A 271 -15.63 -16.97 8.17
N ARG A 272 -16.79 -17.02 8.82
CA ARG A 272 -17.99 -16.32 8.36
C ARG A 272 -18.42 -15.28 9.38
N VAL A 273 -18.95 -14.16 8.89
CA VAL A 273 -19.65 -13.16 9.70
C VAL A 273 -21.10 -13.13 9.23
N LEU A 274 -21.99 -13.70 10.03
CA LEU A 274 -23.41 -13.77 9.72
C LEU A 274 -24.06 -12.41 10.00
N ARG A 275 -25.02 -12.00 9.16
CA ARG A 275 -25.77 -10.74 9.30
C ARG A 275 -24.87 -9.50 9.39
N ALA A 276 -23.79 -9.49 8.63
CA ALA A 276 -22.74 -8.48 8.72
C ALA A 276 -23.17 -7.10 8.19
N SER A 277 -24.06 -7.04 7.21
CA SER A 277 -24.57 -5.77 6.66
C SER A 277 -26.01 -5.88 6.18
N ASP A 278 -26.64 -4.74 5.91
CA ASP A 278 -27.93 -4.68 5.21
C ASP A 278 -27.74 -4.93 3.71
N MET A 279 -28.73 -5.57 3.07
CA MET A 279 -28.78 -5.75 1.61
C MET A 279 -29.20 -4.48 0.89
N GLU A 280 -30.00 -3.64 1.53
CA GLU A 280 -30.46 -2.34 1.01
C GLU A 280 -29.78 -1.23 1.82
N PRO A 281 -28.55 -0.82 1.44
CA PRO A 281 -27.86 0.23 2.16
C PRO A 281 -28.68 1.51 2.10
N ALA A 282 -28.93 2.13 3.26
CA ALA A 282 -29.71 3.38 3.35
C ALA A 282 -29.02 4.59 2.68
N GLY A 283 -27.73 4.48 2.36
CA GLY A 283 -26.91 5.55 1.79
C GLY A 283 -26.49 5.30 0.34
N CYS A 284 -25.78 6.26 -0.23
CA CYS A 284 -25.17 6.14 -1.56
C CYS A 284 -23.89 5.27 -1.56
N TYR A 285 -23.52 4.67 -0.43
CA TYR A 285 -22.38 3.78 -0.33
C TYR A 285 -22.55 2.75 0.79
N VAL A 286 -21.69 1.72 0.77
CA VAL A 286 -21.49 0.75 1.86
C VAL A 286 -20.00 0.47 2.03
N VAL A 287 -19.53 0.37 3.27
CA VAL A 287 -18.15 -0.02 3.60
C VAL A 287 -18.17 -1.41 4.23
N PRO A 288 -18.14 -2.50 3.44
CA PRO A 288 -18.23 -3.86 3.98
C PRO A 288 -17.04 -4.20 4.88
N ARG A 289 -15.84 -3.66 4.60
CA ARG A 289 -14.66 -3.98 5.41
C ARG A 289 -13.60 -2.89 5.43
N ARG A 290 -13.12 -2.61 6.63
CA ARG A 290 -11.87 -1.91 6.90
C ARG A 290 -10.80 -2.91 7.26
N TYR A 291 -9.60 -2.71 6.75
CA TYR A 291 -8.49 -3.60 7.03
C TYR A 291 -7.26 -2.80 7.41
N MET A 292 -6.78 -3.03 8.62
CA MET A 292 -5.50 -2.51 9.08
C MET A 292 -4.47 -3.63 8.96
N LEU A 293 -3.45 -3.42 8.14
CA LEU A 293 -2.38 -4.40 7.99
C LEU A 293 -1.45 -4.33 9.21
N HIS A 294 -1.44 -5.40 10.01
CA HIS A 294 -0.53 -5.56 11.15
C HIS A 294 0.73 -6.38 10.82
N THR A 295 0.74 -7.14 9.73
CA THR A 295 1.91 -7.93 9.32
C THR A 295 2.60 -7.23 8.15
N PRO A 296 3.85 -6.76 8.28
CA PRO A 296 4.55 -6.18 7.14
C PRO A 296 4.73 -7.24 6.05
N CYS A 297 4.36 -6.90 4.81
CA CYS A 297 4.47 -7.82 3.70
C CYS A 297 4.99 -7.18 2.42
N ARG A 298 5.49 -8.00 1.49
CA ARG A 298 5.94 -7.51 0.18
C ARG A 298 4.75 -7.22 -0.73
N THR A 299 3.71 -8.04 -0.69
CA THR A 299 2.49 -7.84 -1.47
C THR A 299 1.26 -8.03 -0.58
N LEU A 300 0.33 -7.09 -0.66
CA LEU A 300 -1.03 -7.23 -0.15
C LEU A 300 -2.00 -7.40 -1.32
N VAL A 301 -2.83 -8.43 -1.23
CA VAL A 301 -3.88 -8.69 -2.22
C VAL A 301 -5.21 -8.77 -1.50
N ARG A 302 -6.20 -8.03 -1.96
CA ARG A 302 -7.57 -8.10 -1.47
C ARG A 302 -8.50 -8.42 -2.62
N ASP A 303 -9.02 -9.63 -2.60
CA ASP A 303 -10.08 -10.03 -3.51
C ASP A 303 -11.44 -9.83 -2.82
N ILE A 304 -12.39 -9.19 -3.51
CA ILE A 304 -13.76 -9.05 -3.01
C ILE A 304 -14.71 -9.55 -4.07
N TYR A 305 -15.62 -10.42 -3.66
CA TYR A 305 -16.61 -11.06 -4.50
C TYR A 305 -18.01 -10.73 -3.98
N LEU A 306 -18.83 -10.14 -4.83
CA LEU A 306 -20.26 -9.96 -4.59
C LEU A 306 -21.01 -11.10 -5.27
N ALA A 307 -21.93 -11.74 -4.55
CA ALA A 307 -22.88 -12.68 -5.14
C ALA A 307 -23.63 -12.02 -6.31
N GLU A 308 -23.86 -12.77 -7.39
CA GLU A 308 -24.66 -12.28 -8.51
C GLU A 308 -26.05 -11.83 -8.03
N GLY A 309 -26.47 -10.64 -8.45
CA GLY A 309 -27.72 -10.00 -8.02
C GLY A 309 -27.61 -9.16 -6.74
N LEU A 310 -26.59 -9.37 -5.91
CA LEU A 310 -26.32 -8.49 -4.77
C LEU A 310 -25.66 -7.21 -5.27
N TRP A 311 -26.31 -6.06 -5.03
CA TRP A 311 -25.79 -4.73 -5.38
C TRP A 311 -25.36 -4.61 -6.85
N PRO A 312 -26.29 -4.75 -7.81
CA PRO A 312 -25.97 -4.82 -9.24
C PRO A 312 -25.15 -3.61 -9.74
N ASP A 313 -25.40 -2.43 -9.19
CA ASP A 313 -24.75 -1.17 -9.60
C ASP A 313 -23.55 -0.76 -8.74
N ALA A 314 -23.07 -1.64 -7.86
CA ALA A 314 -21.91 -1.37 -7.02
C ALA A 314 -20.66 -1.04 -7.84
N ARG A 315 -20.09 0.15 -7.58
CA ARG A 315 -18.76 0.54 -8.08
C ARG A 315 -17.76 0.49 -6.93
N LEU A 316 -16.69 -0.30 -7.10
CA LEU A 316 -15.63 -0.45 -6.10
C LEU A 316 -14.91 0.89 -5.88
N GLN A 317 -14.70 1.24 -4.62
CA GLN A 317 -13.82 2.31 -4.20
C GLN A 317 -12.85 1.83 -3.13
N VAL A 318 -11.57 2.17 -3.29
CA VAL A 318 -10.49 1.88 -2.34
C VAL A 318 -9.90 3.20 -1.87
N ASP A 319 -9.92 3.42 -0.56
CA ASP A 319 -9.36 4.60 0.07
C ASP A 319 -8.49 4.18 1.27
N PHE A 320 -7.55 5.04 1.65
CA PHE A 320 -6.59 4.79 2.73
C PHE A 320 -6.71 5.85 3.81
N TYR A 321 -6.73 5.44 5.06
CA TYR A 321 -6.91 6.34 6.19
C TYR A 321 -5.94 6.03 7.33
N MET A 322 -5.47 7.06 8.00
CA MET A 322 -4.87 6.93 9.33
C MET A 322 -5.92 6.35 10.28
N PRO A 323 -5.56 5.45 11.21
CA PRO A 323 -6.50 4.91 12.18
C PRO A 323 -7.07 6.01 13.07
N GLY A 324 -8.28 5.76 13.59
CA GLY A 324 -8.93 6.68 14.52
C GLY A 324 -8.26 6.61 15.90
N PRO A 325 -8.46 7.61 16.75
CA PRO A 325 -8.05 7.50 18.15
C PRO A 325 -8.70 6.27 18.80
N THR A 326 -7.89 5.46 19.47
CA THR A 326 -8.34 4.26 20.18
C THR A 326 -9.45 4.61 21.17
N GLY A 327 -10.51 3.80 21.23
CA GLY A 327 -11.64 3.99 22.14
C GLY A 327 -12.68 5.02 21.68
N SER A 328 -12.48 5.71 20.55
CA SER A 328 -13.52 6.53 19.95
C SER A 328 -14.49 5.69 19.12
N PRO A 329 -15.78 6.07 19.03
CA PRO A 329 -16.72 5.43 18.12
C PRO A 329 -16.17 5.40 16.70
N GLY A 330 -16.38 4.29 16.00
CA GLY A 330 -16.01 4.21 14.59
C GLY A 330 -16.79 5.24 13.78
N VAL A 331 -16.10 6.26 13.27
CA VAL A 331 -16.70 7.21 12.32
C VAL A 331 -16.74 6.56 10.96
N GLU A 332 -17.92 6.48 10.35
CA GLU A 332 -18.05 6.03 8.97
C GLU A 332 -17.57 7.12 8.02
N LEU A 333 -16.58 6.78 7.18
CA LEU A 333 -15.98 7.68 6.22
C LEU A 333 -16.57 7.39 4.85
N GLU A 334 -17.30 8.37 4.31
CA GLU A 334 -17.83 8.33 2.96
C GLU A 334 -16.68 8.17 1.94
N PRO A 335 -16.68 7.09 1.13
CA PRO A 335 -15.67 6.88 0.09
C PRO A 335 -15.57 8.07 -0.85
N GLY A 336 -14.35 8.44 -1.22
CA GLY A 336 -14.09 9.55 -2.15
C GLY A 336 -14.22 10.95 -1.56
N ARG A 337 -14.85 11.12 -0.39
CA ARG A 337 -14.95 12.42 0.27
C ARG A 337 -13.60 12.84 0.86
N ALA A 338 -13.29 14.14 0.76
CA ALA A 338 -12.10 14.70 1.39
C ALA A 338 -12.16 14.51 2.92
N ASN A 339 -11.08 14.02 3.51
CA ASN A 339 -10.97 13.79 4.94
C ASN A 339 -9.53 14.00 5.41
N HIS A 340 -9.33 14.62 6.57
CA HIS A 340 -7.99 14.91 7.11
C HIS A 340 -7.21 13.65 7.51
N ARG A 341 -7.87 12.51 7.73
CA ARG A 341 -7.22 11.21 7.96
C ARG A 341 -6.85 10.49 6.66
N LYS A 342 -7.33 10.96 5.50
CA LYS A 342 -7.08 10.29 4.22
C LYS A 342 -5.60 10.38 3.86
N VAL A 343 -5.02 9.24 3.50
CA VAL A 343 -3.63 9.12 3.04
C VAL A 343 -3.64 8.87 1.53
N GLN A 344 -2.76 9.57 0.81
CA GLN A 344 -2.64 9.40 -0.63
C GLN A 344 -1.73 8.20 -0.94
N LEU A 345 -2.32 7.01 -1.03
CA LEU A 345 -1.64 5.79 -1.48
C LEU A 345 -2.30 5.25 -2.75
N SER A 346 -1.48 4.64 -3.60
CA SER A 346 -1.91 3.98 -4.83
C SER A 346 -2.11 2.48 -4.62
N CYS A 347 -3.21 1.97 -5.18
CA CYS A 347 -3.55 0.56 -5.21
C CYS A 347 -4.08 0.21 -6.60
N ASP A 348 -3.60 -0.90 -7.15
CA ASP A 348 -4.06 -1.39 -8.44
C ASP A 348 -5.33 -2.20 -8.21
N ALA A 349 -6.46 -1.64 -8.62
CA ALA A 349 -7.77 -2.27 -8.52
C ALA A 349 -8.28 -2.66 -9.91
N GLN A 350 -8.58 -3.94 -10.10
CA GLN A 350 -9.10 -4.47 -11.35
C GLN A 350 -10.32 -5.36 -11.12
N MET A 351 -11.28 -5.32 -12.04
CA MET A 351 -12.40 -6.25 -12.05
C MET A 351 -11.91 -7.63 -12.49
N LEU A 352 -12.32 -8.67 -11.77
CA LEU A 352 -12.03 -10.06 -12.12
C LEU A 352 -13.12 -10.59 -13.07
N PRO A 353 -12.81 -11.60 -13.91
CA PRO A 353 -13.81 -12.23 -14.75
C PRO A 353 -14.99 -12.77 -13.93
N THR A 354 -16.22 -12.52 -14.40
CA THR A 354 -17.44 -13.06 -13.80
C THR A 354 -17.49 -14.58 -13.98
N GLY A 355 -17.89 -15.31 -12.94
CA GLY A 355 -18.07 -16.76 -13.01
C GLY A 355 -17.63 -17.49 -11.75
N PRO A 356 -17.28 -18.78 -11.86
CA PRO A 356 -16.68 -19.53 -10.76
C PRO A 356 -15.38 -18.87 -10.29
N VAL A 357 -15.12 -18.96 -8.99
CA VAL A 357 -13.87 -18.45 -8.41
C VAL A 357 -12.71 -19.31 -8.90
N ALA A 358 -12.04 -18.81 -9.94
CA ALA A 358 -11.01 -19.54 -10.67
C ALA A 358 -9.71 -18.76 -10.83
N SER A 359 -9.61 -17.55 -10.28
CA SER A 359 -8.41 -16.73 -10.44
C SER A 359 -7.26 -17.32 -9.60
N SER A 360 -6.19 -17.71 -10.29
CA SER A 360 -4.89 -17.89 -9.64
C SER A 360 -4.42 -16.56 -9.06
N LEU A 361 -3.57 -16.64 -8.05
CA LEU A 361 -2.92 -15.47 -7.48
C LEU A 361 -1.41 -15.66 -7.51
N GLU A 362 -0.70 -14.72 -8.11
CA GLU A 362 0.76 -14.77 -8.19
C GLU A 362 1.38 -14.79 -6.80
N GLY A 363 2.39 -15.63 -6.60
CA GLY A 363 3.05 -15.80 -5.31
C GLY A 363 2.20 -16.50 -4.24
N VAL A 364 0.96 -16.88 -4.52
CA VAL A 364 0.07 -17.56 -3.56
C VAL A 364 -0.33 -18.93 -4.13
N PRO A 365 0.34 -20.01 -3.72
CA PRO A 365 0.02 -21.34 -4.22
C PRO A 365 -1.44 -21.70 -3.90
N ASP A 366 -1.99 -22.64 -4.69
CA ASP A 366 -3.28 -23.29 -4.44
C ASP A 366 -4.48 -22.34 -4.24
N HIS A 367 -4.37 -21.05 -4.57
CA HIS A 367 -5.36 -20.03 -4.23
C HIS A 367 -6.77 -20.35 -4.71
N ALA A 368 -6.91 -20.65 -6.00
CA ALA A 368 -8.21 -20.99 -6.56
C ALA A 368 -8.81 -22.27 -5.92
N GLN A 369 -7.98 -23.26 -5.58
CA GLN A 369 -8.44 -24.48 -4.92
C GLN A 369 -8.93 -24.19 -3.50
N THR A 370 -8.14 -23.43 -2.73
CA THR A 370 -8.47 -23.04 -1.36
C THR A 370 -9.76 -22.22 -1.29
N MET A 371 -10.00 -21.31 -2.26
CA MET A 371 -11.27 -20.58 -2.34
C MET A 371 -12.45 -21.50 -2.62
N ARG A 372 -12.33 -22.45 -3.56
CA ARG A 372 -13.38 -23.44 -3.84
C ARG A 372 -13.70 -24.31 -2.63
N ASP A 373 -12.67 -24.73 -1.89
CA ASP A 373 -12.85 -25.56 -0.70
C ASP A 373 -13.52 -24.76 0.43
N ALA A 374 -13.16 -23.48 0.62
CA ALA A 374 -13.83 -22.60 1.56
C ALA A 374 -15.30 -22.37 1.21
N LEU A 375 -15.61 -22.09 -0.06
CA LEU A 375 -16.99 -21.94 -0.54
C LEU A 375 -17.80 -23.23 -0.37
N ARG A 376 -17.22 -24.39 -0.69
CA ARG A 376 -17.90 -25.68 -0.49
C ARG A 376 -18.22 -25.92 0.98
N LYS A 377 -17.26 -25.68 1.89
CA LYS A 377 -17.48 -25.80 3.34
C LYS A 377 -18.59 -24.86 3.83
N ALA A 378 -18.72 -23.68 3.24
CA ALA A 378 -19.76 -22.72 3.55
C ALA A 378 -21.12 -23.01 2.87
N GLY A 379 -21.23 -24.04 2.04
CA GLY A 379 -22.45 -24.34 1.28
C GLY A 379 -22.71 -23.40 0.10
N LEU A 380 -21.66 -22.75 -0.42
CA LEU A 380 -21.73 -21.71 -1.47
C LEU A 380 -21.02 -22.16 -2.77
N ALA A 381 -20.88 -23.46 -3.01
CA ALA A 381 -20.12 -23.99 -4.15
C ALA A 381 -20.71 -23.58 -5.52
N ASP A 382 -22.04 -23.50 -5.61
CA ASP A 382 -22.77 -23.18 -6.84
C ASP A 382 -23.05 -21.67 -7.01
N GLN A 383 -22.61 -20.86 -6.05
CA GLN A 383 -22.82 -19.41 -6.08
C GLN A 383 -21.92 -18.77 -7.15
N ARG A 384 -22.53 -17.92 -7.99
CA ARG A 384 -21.80 -17.09 -8.96
C ARG A 384 -21.45 -15.75 -8.35
N PHE A 385 -20.29 -15.21 -8.74
CA PHE A 385 -19.75 -13.98 -8.18
C PHE A 385 -19.26 -13.00 -9.26
N ARG A 386 -19.33 -11.72 -8.93
CA ARG A 386 -18.58 -10.63 -9.58
C ARG A 386 -17.47 -10.20 -8.62
N GLY A 387 -16.23 -10.23 -9.10
CA GLY A 387 -15.05 -10.02 -8.28
C GLY A 387 -14.27 -8.77 -8.63
N TRP A 388 -13.50 -8.26 -7.66
CA TRP A 388 -12.43 -7.30 -7.87
C TRP A 388 -11.18 -7.75 -7.12
N ARG A 389 -10.01 -7.43 -7.67
CA ARG A 389 -8.71 -7.62 -7.04
C ARG A 389 -8.05 -6.27 -6.83
N CYS A 390 -7.71 -5.99 -5.58
CA CYS A 390 -6.94 -4.83 -5.17
C CYS A 390 -5.55 -5.29 -4.75
N GLU A 391 -4.51 -4.80 -5.42
CA GLU A 391 -3.13 -5.17 -5.16
C GLU A 391 -2.30 -3.96 -4.72
N MET A 392 -1.41 -4.21 -3.76
CA MET A 392 -0.46 -3.22 -3.28
C MET A 392 0.89 -3.87 -3.00
N VAL A 393 1.94 -3.33 -3.62
CA VAL A 393 3.33 -3.72 -3.33
C VAL A 393 3.87 -2.86 -2.19
N TYR A 394 4.41 -3.50 -1.17
CA TYR A 394 4.90 -2.92 0.09
C TYR A 394 3.85 -2.05 0.80
N PRO A 395 2.66 -2.58 1.15
CA PRO A 395 1.65 -1.81 1.88
C PRO A 395 2.23 -1.20 3.16
N VAL A 396 1.81 0.02 3.48
CA VAL A 396 2.24 0.72 4.70
C VAL A 396 1.50 0.11 5.90
N PRO A 397 2.20 -0.54 6.85
CA PRO A 397 1.56 -1.11 8.02
C PRO A 397 0.85 -0.03 8.85
N LEU A 398 -0.21 -0.42 9.57
CA LEU A 398 -1.02 0.46 10.42
C LEU A 398 -1.77 1.58 9.69
N ILE A 399 -1.77 1.61 8.35
CA ILE A 399 -2.72 2.38 7.56
C ILE A 399 -3.95 1.50 7.30
N GLU A 400 -5.14 2.07 7.53
CA GLU A 400 -6.40 1.41 7.25
C GLU A 400 -6.71 1.50 5.75
N MET A 401 -6.82 0.34 5.10
CA MET A 401 -7.39 0.21 3.77
C MET A 401 -8.90 0.03 3.90
N GLN A 402 -9.65 1.03 3.46
CA GLN A 402 -11.10 0.99 3.38
C GLN A 402 -11.50 0.51 1.99
N ILE A 403 -12.36 -0.51 1.95
CA ILE A 403 -12.99 -0.92 0.70
C ILE A 403 -14.48 -0.66 0.81
N GLY A 404 -14.98 0.18 -0.08
CA GLY A 404 -16.38 0.57 -0.18
C GLY A 404 -16.96 0.30 -1.56
N PHE A 405 -18.29 0.29 -1.62
CA PHE A 405 -19.04 0.33 -2.87
C PHE A 405 -19.91 1.57 -2.88
N CYS A 406 -19.89 2.30 -3.99
CA CYS A 406 -20.77 3.45 -4.22
C CYS A 406 -21.92 3.05 -5.17
N PHE A 407 -23.08 3.67 -4.98
CA PHE A 407 -24.32 3.44 -5.72
C PHE A 407 -24.82 4.73 -6.37
N GLY A 408 -25.30 4.65 -7.61
CA GLY A 408 -26.14 5.71 -8.20
C GLY A 408 -25.49 7.05 -8.50
N ILE A 409 -24.20 7.10 -8.88
CA ILE A 409 -23.54 8.35 -9.29
C ILE A 409 -23.31 8.32 -10.81
N ASP A 410 -24.35 8.65 -11.56
CA ASP A 410 -24.16 9.40 -12.79
C ASP A 410 -24.20 10.88 -12.39
N ARG A 411 -23.03 11.46 -12.10
CA ARG A 411 -22.84 12.91 -11.92
C ARG A 411 -22.00 13.45 -13.05
#